data_AF-A0A2D6DKB9-F1
#
_entry.id   AF-A0A2D6DKB9-F1
#
_cell.length_a   1.000
_cell.length_b   1.000
_cell.length_c   1.000
_cell.angle_alpha   90.00
_cell.angle_beta   90.00
_cell.angle_gamma   90.00
#
_symmetry.space_group_name_H-M   'P 1'
#
loop_
_entity.id
_entity.type
_entity.pdbx_description
1 polymer ?
#
loop_
_entity_poly.entity_id
_entity_poly.type
_entity_poly.pdbx_seq_one_letter_code
_entity_poly.pdbx_strand_id
1 'polypeptide(L)' 'MTISNEFGFGTQIRKSPYFDATVRWGATGFSVYNHMYIPRDFGNPEQNFWNLINDA' A
#
# COMPACT_ATOMS: atom_id res chain seq x y z
N MET A 1 -16.39 -14.47 -10.95
CA MET A 1 -16.30 -13.00 -10.95
C MET A 1 -15.08 -12.62 -10.12
N THR A 2 -14.02 -12.14 -10.74
CA THR A 2 -12.86 -11.59 -10.03
C THR A 2 -13.31 -10.25 -9.46
N ILE A 3 -13.38 -10.14 -8.12
CA ILE A 3 -13.62 -8.87 -7.45
C ILE A 3 -12.34 -8.05 -7.64
N SER A 4 -12.34 -7.16 -8.63
CA SER A 4 -11.36 -6.10 -8.71
C SER A 4 -11.59 -5.23 -7.48
N ASN A 5 -10.70 -5.33 -6.48
CA ASN A 5 -10.64 -4.38 -5.37
C ASN A 5 -10.23 -3.01 -5.94
N GLU A 6 -11.18 -2.32 -6.57
CA GLU A 6 -11.01 -0.93 -6.97
C GLU A 6 -10.98 -0.10 -5.70
N PHE A 7 -9.77 0.20 -5.24
CA PHE A 7 -9.58 1.20 -4.21
C PHE A 7 -10.09 2.55 -4.73
N GLY A 8 -11.20 3.03 -4.19
CA GLY A 8 -11.75 4.34 -4.49
C GLY A 8 -10.90 5.44 -3.86
N PHE A 9 -10.11 6.14 -4.65
CA PHE A 9 -9.25 7.21 -4.16
C PHE A 9 -9.92 8.58 -4.37
N GLY A 10 -10.17 9.29 -3.28
CA GLY A 10 -10.76 10.62 -3.32
C GLY A 10 -9.77 11.65 -3.85
N THR A 11 -10.23 12.58 -4.69
CA THR A 11 -9.40 13.67 -5.27
C THR A 11 -8.78 14.60 -4.23
N GLN A 12 -9.26 14.57 -2.99
CA GLN A 12 -8.75 15.34 -1.86
C GLN A 12 -7.53 14.70 -1.17
N ILE A 13 -7.23 13.43 -1.47
CA ILE A 13 -6.08 12.72 -0.91
C ILE A 13 -5.04 12.53 -2.02
N ARG A 14 -3.82 12.99 -1.75
CA ARG A 14 -2.72 12.96 -2.71
C ARG A 14 -2.18 11.54 -2.87
N LYS A 15 -1.66 11.25 -4.06
CA LYS A 15 -0.82 10.08 -4.32
C LYS A 15 0.65 10.51 -4.27
N SER A 16 1.51 9.67 -3.71
CA SER A 16 2.95 9.90 -3.76
C SER A 16 3.51 9.56 -5.15
N PRO A 17 4.72 10.00 -5.51
CA PRO A 17 5.39 9.58 -6.74
C PRO A 17 5.57 8.05 -6.87
N TYR A 18 5.53 7.33 -5.76
CA TYR A 18 5.71 5.87 -5.70
C TYR A 18 4.40 5.10 -5.57
N PHE A 19 3.25 5.79 -5.58
CA PHE A 19 1.96 5.17 -5.33
C PHE A 19 1.71 3.96 -6.26
N ASP A 20 1.87 4.12 -7.58
CA ASP A 20 1.66 3.02 -8.53
C ASP A 20 2.69 1.90 -8.35
N ALA A 21 3.92 2.22 -7.92
CA ALA A 21 4.92 1.22 -7.61
C ALA A 21 4.52 0.37 -6.40
N THR A 22 3.97 0.98 -5.35
CA THR A 22 3.48 0.25 -4.17
C THR A 22 2.32 -0.67 -4.52
N VAL A 23 1.43 -0.25 -5.43
CA VAL A 23 0.34 -1.10 -5.94
C VAL A 23 0.90 -2.28 -6.73
N ARG A 24 1.84 -2.03 -7.66
CA ARG A 24 2.49 -3.11 -8.44
C ARG A 24 3.25 -4.09 -7.55
N TRP A 25 3.82 -3.62 -6.45
CA TRP A 25 4.53 -4.46 -5.47
C TRP A 25 3.60 -5.27 -4.56
N GLY A 26 2.29 -5.06 -4.65
CA GLY A 26 1.30 -5.83 -3.90
C GLY A 26 0.88 -5.20 -2.58
N ALA A 27 0.90 -3.86 -2.46
CA ALA A 27 0.25 -3.19 -1.34
C ALA A 27 -1.24 -3.56 -1.30
N THR A 28 -1.68 -4.12 -0.16
CA THR A 28 -3.07 -4.59 0.05
C THR A 28 -3.90 -3.61 0.88
N GLY A 29 -3.26 -2.65 1.54
CA GLY A 29 -3.92 -1.67 2.40
C GLY A 29 -3.20 -0.34 2.41
N PHE A 30 -3.97 0.74 2.48
CA PHE A 30 -3.46 2.11 2.58
C PHE A 30 -4.08 2.83 3.78
N SER A 31 -3.28 3.67 4.43
CA SER A 31 -3.75 4.66 5.39
C SER A 31 -3.64 6.06 4.78
N VAL A 32 -4.26 7.04 5.43
CA VAL A 32 -4.12 8.46 5.06
C VAL A 32 -3.24 9.14 6.10
N TYR A 33 -2.14 9.75 5.65
CA TYR A 33 -1.27 10.57 6.49
C TYR A 33 -0.98 11.89 5.78
N ASN A 34 -1.21 13.01 6.46
CA ASN A 34 -1.05 14.36 5.89
C ASN A 34 -1.66 14.49 4.48
N HIS A 35 -2.91 14.04 4.33
CA HIS A 35 -3.65 14.07 3.06
C HIS A 35 -2.93 13.34 1.92
N MET A 36 -2.24 12.24 2.22
CA MET A 36 -1.59 11.39 1.23
C MET A 36 -1.80 9.92 1.56
N TYR A 37 -1.95 9.08 0.53
CA TYR A 37 -1.98 7.63 0.71
C TYR A 37 -0.59 7.10 1.05
N ILE A 38 -0.51 6.37 2.16
CA ILE A 38 0.69 5.64 2.59
C ILE A 38 0.37 4.14 2.63
N PRO A 39 1.16 3.25 1.98
CA PRO A 39 0.94 1.82 2.03
C PRO A 39 1.18 1.31 3.45
N ARG A 40 0.27 0.48 3.95
CA ARG A 40 0.28 -0.05 5.32
C ARG A 40 0.51 -1.56 5.34
N ASP A 41 -0.08 -2.28 4.39
CA ASP A 41 0.00 -3.73 4.31
C ASP A 41 0.53 -4.17 2.94
N PHE A 42 1.42 -5.17 2.94
CA PHE A 42 1.95 -5.85 1.74
C PHE A 42 1.70 -7.38 1.84
N GLY A 43 0.57 -7.79 2.43
CA GLY A 43 0.27 -9.20 2.68
C GLY A 43 0.52 -9.61 4.14
N ASN A 44 1.47 -10.53 4.38
CA ASN A 44 1.69 -11.10 5.72
C ASN A 44 2.52 -10.15 6.60
N PRO A 45 1.98 -9.64 7.73
CA PRO A 45 2.69 -8.68 8.59
C PRO A 45 3.91 -9.29 9.30
N GLU A 46 3.87 -10.57 9.68
CA GLU A 46 5.01 -11.25 10.32
C GLU A 46 6.16 -11.46 9.33
N GLN A 47 5.84 -11.90 8.11
CA GLN A 47 6.86 -12.02 7.06
C GLN A 47 7.47 -10.66 6.74
N ASN A 48 6.65 -9.61 6.62
CA ASN A 48 7.14 -8.26 6.38
C ASN A 48 8.08 -7.78 7.50
N PHE A 49 7.76 -8.07 8.76
CA PHE A 49 8.64 -7.76 9.89
C PHE A 49 9.99 -8.47 9.75
N TRP A 50 10.01 -9.78 9.51
CA TRP A 50 11.28 -10.51 9.39
C TRP A 50 12.09 -10.12 8.16
N ASN A 51 11.44 -9.82 7.03
CA ASN A 51 12.13 -9.29 5.85
C ASN A 51 12.86 -7.98 6.18
N LEU A 52 12.25 -7.09 6.96
CA LEU A 52 12.87 -5.82 7.37
C LEU A 52 14.09 -6.03 8.28
N ILE A 53 14.09 -7.09 9.09
CA ILE A 53 15.20 -7.38 9.99
C ILE A 53 16.35 -8.09 9.27
N ASN A 54 16.04 -8.99 8.34
CA ASN A 54 17.01 -9.94 7.80
C ASN A 54 17.47 -9.65 6.36
N ASP A 55 16.62 -9.03 5.53
CA ASP A 55 16.81 -9.02 4.07
C ASP A 55 16.80 -7.61 3.43
N ALA A 56 16.52 -6.56 4.20
CA ALA A 56 16.35 -5.18 3.72
C ALA A 56 17.64 -4.49 3.24
#